data_AF-A0A1F8XII6-F1
#
_entry.id   AF-A0A1F8XII6-F1
#
_cell.length_a   1.000
_cell.length_b   1.000
_cell.length_c   1.000
_cell.angle_alpha   90.00
_cell.angle_beta   90.00
_cell.angle_gamma   90.00
#
_symmetry.space_group_name_H-M   'P 1'
#
loop_
_entity.id
_entity.type
_entity.pdbx_description
1 polymer ?
#
loop_
_entity_poly.entity_id
_entity_poly.type
_entity_poly.pdbx_seq_one_letter_code
_entity_poly.pdbx_strand_id
1 'polypeptide(L)'
;MKPIKIPEHYNYVAAFLTLACNLKCSYCINHFGKNGFEKKHLTGEEWVRGLNRIISRDDLPLTLQGGEPSLHKDFIYILNNLKPELHIDILTNLQFDIERFIKEVDPKRLKRNAPYASIRVSYHPEQMELDPLVKKVLRMQDAGFSIGIWGVLHPSQDRIVREAQEKCAKIGIDFRFKEFLGECDGKMYGTFKYEGACDRKFEEKVLCKTTELIMGGGGGVYKCHSDLYEGREPVGNITDPAFELEDIYRICDVYGRCNPCDIKVKTNRFQQFGHTSVDIKEIPGGFKVKSLCEIS
;
A
#
# COMPACT_ATOMS: atom_id res chain seq x y z
N MET A 1 1.21 -26.69 -2.37
CA MET A 1 0.48 -25.74 -1.50
C MET A 1 -0.80 -25.33 -2.22
N LYS A 2 -1.90 -25.08 -1.49
CA LYS A 2 -3.16 -24.68 -2.14
C LYS A 2 -3.01 -23.32 -2.86
N PRO A 3 -3.52 -23.17 -4.10
CA PRO A 3 -3.53 -21.89 -4.79
C PRO A 3 -4.43 -20.88 -4.07
N ILE A 4 -4.07 -19.60 -4.11
CA ILE A 4 -4.84 -18.50 -3.53
C ILE A 4 -5.46 -17.73 -4.68
N LYS A 5 -6.73 -18.01 -4.98
CA LYS A 5 -7.48 -17.31 -6.02
C LYS A 5 -8.00 -15.99 -5.46
N ILE A 6 -7.67 -14.88 -6.11
CA ILE A 6 -8.14 -13.56 -5.68
C ILE A 6 -9.58 -13.34 -6.18
N PRO A 7 -10.54 -12.97 -5.31
CA PRO A 7 -11.90 -12.69 -5.75
C PRO A 7 -11.97 -11.57 -6.79
N GLU A 8 -12.96 -11.63 -7.68
CA GLU A 8 -13.04 -10.73 -8.83
C GLU A 8 -13.17 -9.25 -8.44
N HIS A 9 -13.86 -8.97 -7.33
CA HIS A 9 -14.09 -7.61 -6.85
C HIS A 9 -12.90 -7.03 -6.03
N TYR A 10 -11.82 -7.78 -5.79
CA TYR A 10 -10.67 -7.27 -5.04
C TYR A 10 -9.93 -6.18 -5.82
N ASN A 11 -9.43 -5.16 -5.13
CA ASN A 11 -8.80 -3.98 -5.74
C ASN A 11 -7.31 -3.87 -5.43
N TYR A 12 -6.79 -4.63 -4.47
CA TYR A 12 -5.40 -4.52 -4.07
C TYR A 12 -4.83 -5.83 -3.54
N VAL A 13 -3.56 -6.09 -3.87
CA VAL A 13 -2.75 -7.18 -3.30
C VAL A 13 -1.44 -6.57 -2.85
N ALA A 14 -1.13 -6.69 -1.56
CA ALA A 14 -0.04 -5.99 -0.91
C ALA A 14 0.81 -6.91 -0.05
N ALA A 15 2.12 -6.94 -0.31
CA ALA A 15 3.11 -7.52 0.58
C ALA A 15 3.94 -6.41 1.22
N PHE A 16 3.74 -6.19 2.51
CA PHE A 16 4.54 -5.33 3.36
C PHE A 16 5.77 -6.11 3.82
N LEU A 17 6.81 -6.15 2.99
CA LEU A 17 8.02 -6.96 3.25
C LEU A 17 8.65 -6.61 4.60
N THR A 18 8.62 -5.32 4.94
CA THR A 18 8.99 -4.81 6.25
C THR A 18 8.29 -3.47 6.51
N LEU A 19 7.93 -3.17 7.76
CA LEU A 19 7.48 -1.83 8.16
C LEU A 19 8.65 -0.93 8.61
N ALA A 20 9.88 -1.44 8.59
CA ALA A 20 11.08 -0.62 8.77
C ALA A 20 11.24 0.36 7.60
N CYS A 21 11.73 1.57 7.90
CA CYS A 21 12.02 2.59 6.91
C CYS A 21 13.29 3.36 7.31
N ASN A 22 14.07 3.77 6.32
CA ASN A 22 15.23 4.63 6.48
C ASN A 22 14.88 6.13 6.48
N LEU A 23 13.59 6.45 6.37
CA LEU A 23 13.02 7.79 6.54
C LEU A 23 12.14 7.83 7.80
N LYS A 24 11.94 9.02 8.37
CA LYS A 24 11.15 9.33 9.57
C LYS A 24 10.13 10.45 9.32
N CYS A 25 9.29 10.29 8.30
CA CYS A 25 8.36 11.35 7.87
C CYS A 25 7.32 11.63 8.96
N SER A 26 7.08 12.91 9.29
CA SER A 26 6.15 13.31 10.36
C SER A 26 4.70 12.89 10.10
N TYR A 27 4.35 12.75 8.82
CA TYR A 27 3.01 12.48 8.30
C TYR A 27 2.83 11.02 7.82
N CYS A 28 3.73 10.11 8.18
CA CYS A 28 3.69 8.74 7.68
C CYS A 28 2.45 7.97 8.17
N ILE A 29 1.60 7.54 7.23
CA ILE A 29 0.35 6.84 7.52
C ILE A 29 0.53 5.48 8.21
N ASN A 30 1.69 4.84 8.07
CA ASN A 30 2.00 3.59 8.78
C ASN A 30 1.98 3.80 10.30
N HIS A 31 2.17 5.04 10.77
CA HIS A 31 2.17 5.43 12.17
C HIS A 31 0.85 6.11 12.62
N PHE A 32 -0.22 6.03 11.82
CA PHE A 32 -1.51 6.65 12.18
C PHE A 32 -2.14 6.05 13.45
N GLY A 33 -2.02 4.73 13.60
CA GLY A 33 -2.50 3.97 14.76
C GLY A 33 -1.42 3.81 15.83
N LYS A 34 -1.55 2.76 16.65
CA LYS A 34 -0.46 2.31 17.52
C LYS A 34 0.66 1.69 16.68
N ASN A 35 1.91 1.85 17.10
CA ASN A 35 3.07 1.23 16.46
C ASN A 35 3.17 -0.26 16.83
N GLY A 36 2.31 -1.10 16.25
CA GLY A 36 2.25 -2.54 16.50
C GLY A 36 3.06 -3.37 15.49
N PHE A 37 4.16 -2.82 14.98
CA PHE A 37 4.87 -3.43 13.86
C PHE A 37 5.46 -4.79 14.25
N GLU A 38 5.11 -5.83 13.48
CA GLU A 38 5.68 -7.16 13.65
C GLU A 38 7.19 -7.10 13.34
N LYS A 39 8.00 -7.61 14.27
CA LYS A 39 9.47 -7.65 14.14
C LYS A 39 9.96 -8.86 13.35
N LYS A 40 9.11 -9.87 13.16
CA LYS A 40 9.43 -11.07 12.40
C LYS A 40 9.39 -10.73 10.91
N HIS A 41 10.39 -11.21 10.19
CA HIS A 41 10.45 -11.12 8.75
C HIS A 41 10.63 -12.52 8.17
N LEU A 42 9.80 -12.87 7.19
CA LEU A 42 10.03 -14.03 6.34
C LEU A 42 11.35 -13.87 5.59
N THR A 43 11.99 -14.99 5.26
CA THR A 43 13.07 -15.03 4.28
C THR A 43 12.55 -14.78 2.87
N GLY A 44 13.46 -14.47 1.93
CA GLY A 44 13.09 -14.37 0.51
C GLY A 44 12.44 -15.64 -0.04
N GLU A 45 12.95 -16.82 0.34
CA GLU A 45 12.39 -18.12 -0.07
C GLU A 45 10.96 -18.33 0.46
N GLU A 46 10.70 -17.96 1.71
CA GLU A 46 9.36 -18.07 2.30
C GLU A 46 8.37 -17.13 1.63
N TRP A 47 8.78 -15.89 1.33
CA TRP A 47 7.99 -14.94 0.55
C TRP A 47 7.68 -15.49 -0.84
N VAL A 48 8.69 -15.93 -1.59
CA VAL A 48 8.52 -16.48 -2.94
C VAL A 48 7.58 -17.68 -2.93
N ARG A 49 7.78 -18.62 -2.00
CA ARG A 49 6.94 -19.80 -1.84
C ARG A 49 5.48 -19.45 -1.55
N GLY A 50 5.23 -18.47 -0.68
CA GLY A 50 3.87 -18.03 -0.34
C GLY A 50 3.20 -17.25 -1.48
N LEU A 51 3.89 -16.25 -2.03
CA LEU A 51 3.37 -15.35 -3.05
C LEU A 51 3.12 -16.04 -4.39
N ASN A 52 3.93 -17.04 -4.77
CA ASN A 52 3.72 -17.79 -6.02
C ASN A 52 2.42 -18.62 -6.03
N ARG A 53 1.77 -18.81 -4.87
CA ARG A 53 0.44 -19.42 -4.77
C ARG A 53 -0.67 -18.51 -5.27
N ILE A 54 -0.44 -17.20 -5.32
CA ILE A 54 -1.44 -16.21 -5.72
C ILE A 54 -1.76 -16.39 -7.21
N ILE A 55 -3.03 -16.61 -7.52
CA ILE A 55 -3.57 -16.54 -8.87
C ILE A 55 -4.26 -15.19 -8.99
N SER A 56 -3.56 -14.25 -9.62
CA SER A 56 -4.04 -12.90 -9.91
C SER A 56 -4.36 -12.74 -11.40
N ARG A 57 -4.61 -11.51 -11.82
CA ARG A 57 -4.98 -11.08 -13.17
C ARG A 57 -4.16 -9.87 -13.59
N ASP A 58 -4.15 -9.56 -14.89
CA ASP A 58 -3.29 -8.54 -15.49
C ASP A 58 -3.51 -7.12 -14.93
N ASP A 59 -4.73 -6.80 -14.51
CA ASP A 59 -5.12 -5.52 -13.93
C ASP A 59 -4.90 -5.43 -12.40
N LEU A 60 -4.45 -6.52 -11.76
CA LEU A 60 -4.25 -6.60 -10.31
C LEU A 60 -2.85 -7.15 -9.97
N PRO A 61 -1.81 -6.30 -10.02
CA PRO A 61 -0.46 -6.72 -9.65
C PRO A 61 -0.32 -6.95 -8.14
N LEU A 62 0.68 -7.74 -7.76
CA LEU A 62 1.22 -7.76 -6.41
C LEU A 62 2.02 -6.48 -6.17
N THR A 63 1.68 -5.70 -5.15
CA THR A 63 2.50 -4.54 -4.76
C THR A 63 3.44 -4.91 -3.62
N LEU A 64 4.75 -4.82 -3.87
CA LEU A 64 5.78 -4.89 -2.83
C LEU A 64 5.95 -3.51 -2.20
N GLN A 65 5.71 -3.41 -0.90
CA GLN A 65 5.70 -2.16 -0.16
C GLN A 65 6.08 -2.38 1.31
N GLY A 66 5.78 -1.42 2.18
CA GLY A 66 6.22 -1.46 3.56
C GLY A 66 6.33 -0.09 4.21
N GLY A 67 7.32 0.02 5.08
CA GLY A 67 8.02 1.28 5.30
C GLY A 67 8.92 1.57 4.09
N GLU A 68 9.94 0.74 3.88
CA GLU A 68 10.76 0.71 2.67
C GLU A 68 11.09 -0.75 2.28
N PRO A 69 10.52 -1.28 1.18
CA PRO A 69 10.69 -2.70 0.83
C PRO A 69 12.15 -3.07 0.53
N SER A 70 12.98 -2.15 0.04
CA SER A 70 14.39 -2.41 -0.26
C SER A 70 15.26 -2.68 0.96
N LEU A 71 14.76 -2.38 2.17
CA LEU A 71 15.44 -2.76 3.42
C LEU A 71 15.30 -4.25 3.74
N HIS A 72 14.40 -4.97 3.07
CA HIS A 72 14.37 -6.42 3.16
C HIS A 72 15.63 -6.98 2.48
N LYS A 73 16.45 -7.74 3.23
CA LYS A 73 17.75 -8.25 2.73
C LYS A 73 17.64 -9.03 1.41
N ASP A 74 16.52 -9.72 1.19
CA ASP A 74 16.27 -10.55 0.01
C ASP A 74 15.37 -9.83 -1.02
N PHE A 75 15.25 -8.51 -1.00
CA PHE A 75 14.33 -7.74 -1.86
C PHE A 75 14.50 -8.07 -3.36
N ILE A 76 15.73 -8.03 -3.88
CA ILE A 76 16.03 -8.37 -5.29
C ILE A 76 15.76 -9.86 -5.56
N TYR A 77 16.10 -10.74 -4.61
CA TYR A 77 15.81 -12.18 -4.74
C TYR A 77 14.32 -12.43 -4.91
N ILE A 78 13.47 -11.79 -4.09
CA ILE A 78 12.01 -11.91 -4.18
C ILE A 78 11.53 -11.49 -5.57
N LEU A 79 11.93 -10.31 -6.05
CA LEU A 79 11.55 -9.82 -7.39
C LEU A 79 11.88 -10.81 -8.50
N ASN A 80 13.08 -11.38 -8.47
CA ASN A 80 13.60 -12.26 -9.52
C ASN A 80 13.04 -13.69 -9.48
N ASN A 81 12.47 -14.13 -8.35
CA ASN A 81 11.99 -15.51 -8.16
C ASN A 81 10.46 -15.63 -8.07
N LEU A 82 9.73 -14.51 -8.10
CA LEU A 82 8.29 -14.52 -8.28
C LEU A 82 7.94 -14.90 -9.73
N LYS A 83 6.96 -15.80 -9.89
CA LYS A 83 6.54 -16.34 -11.18
C LYS A 83 6.21 -15.24 -12.20
N PRO A 84 6.55 -15.42 -13.48
CA PRO A 84 6.50 -14.36 -14.49
C PRO A 84 5.08 -13.84 -14.75
N GLU A 85 4.05 -14.67 -14.59
CA GLU A 85 2.65 -14.28 -14.76
C GLU A 85 2.11 -13.42 -13.60
N LEU A 86 2.82 -13.34 -12.47
CA LEU A 86 2.46 -12.45 -11.37
C LEU A 86 3.11 -11.09 -11.60
N HIS A 87 2.33 -10.14 -12.13
CA HIS A 87 2.75 -8.75 -12.28
C HIS A 87 3.09 -8.13 -10.93
N ILE A 88 4.11 -7.26 -10.92
CA ILE A 88 4.59 -6.59 -9.72
C ILE A 88 4.58 -5.08 -9.89
N ASP A 89 4.10 -4.39 -8.87
CA ASP A 89 4.36 -2.98 -8.63
C ASP A 89 5.21 -2.83 -7.35
N ILE A 90 5.96 -1.72 -7.25
CA ILE A 90 6.77 -1.38 -6.07
C ILE A 90 6.35 0.00 -5.56
N LEU A 91 6.12 0.13 -4.24
CA LEU A 91 6.10 1.43 -3.55
C LEU A 91 7.40 1.58 -2.75
N THR A 92 8.18 2.60 -3.04
CA THR A 92 9.51 2.82 -2.42
C THR A 92 9.81 4.31 -2.26
N ASN A 93 10.74 4.66 -1.39
CA ASN A 93 11.34 5.99 -1.28
C ASN A 93 12.63 6.15 -2.12
N LEU A 94 13.07 5.08 -2.80
CA LEU A 94 14.25 5.02 -3.68
C LEU A 94 15.59 5.36 -2.99
N GLN A 95 15.64 5.26 -1.66
CA GLN A 95 16.84 5.45 -0.85
C GLN A 95 17.65 4.14 -0.73
N PHE A 96 18.00 3.55 -1.87
CA PHE A 96 18.88 2.37 -1.98
C PHE A 96 19.82 2.51 -3.19
N ASP A 97 20.70 1.53 -3.38
CA ASP A 97 21.64 1.46 -4.51
C ASP A 97 20.91 1.11 -5.81
N ILE A 98 20.62 2.13 -6.63
CA ILE A 98 19.91 1.96 -7.89
C ILE A 98 20.76 1.32 -8.99
N GLU A 99 22.09 1.43 -8.94
CA GLU A 99 22.95 0.84 -9.98
C GLU A 99 23.02 -0.68 -9.79
N ARG A 100 23.10 -1.13 -8.54
CA ARG A 100 22.92 -2.55 -8.21
C ARG A 100 21.57 -3.07 -8.69
N PHE A 101 20.50 -2.32 -8.41
CA PHE A 101 19.15 -2.70 -8.82
C PHE A 101 19.01 -2.80 -10.34
N ILE A 102 19.50 -1.81 -11.09
CA ILE A 102 19.51 -1.81 -12.56
C ILE A 102 20.28 -3.02 -13.11
N LYS A 103 21.39 -3.40 -12.47
CA LYS A 103 22.21 -4.54 -12.90
C LYS A 103 21.53 -5.89 -12.63
N GLU A 104 20.81 -6.02 -11.52
CA GLU A 104 20.30 -7.30 -11.03
C GLU A 104 18.83 -7.59 -11.36
N VAL A 105 18.05 -6.60 -11.81
CA VAL A 105 16.62 -6.74 -12.11
C VAL A 105 16.34 -6.42 -13.57
N ASP A 106 15.70 -7.36 -14.29
CA ASP A 106 15.22 -7.09 -15.65
C ASP A 106 14.06 -6.05 -15.59
N PRO A 107 14.16 -4.90 -16.27
CA PRO A 107 13.08 -3.91 -16.32
C PRO A 107 11.73 -4.47 -16.76
N LYS A 108 11.71 -5.52 -17.59
CA LYS A 108 10.47 -6.20 -18.02
C LYS A 108 9.72 -6.83 -16.85
N ARG A 109 10.41 -7.18 -15.76
CA ARG A 109 9.79 -7.71 -14.53
C ARG A 109 8.84 -6.72 -13.87
N LEU A 110 9.10 -5.43 -14.06
CA LEU A 110 8.43 -4.29 -13.46
C LEU A 110 7.86 -3.38 -14.55
N LYS A 111 7.27 -4.00 -15.58
CA LYS A 111 6.63 -3.31 -16.67
C LYS A 111 5.36 -4.05 -17.04
N ARG A 112 4.24 -3.35 -16.98
CA ARG A 112 2.92 -3.83 -17.42
C ARG A 112 2.16 -2.72 -18.13
N ASN A 113 1.12 -3.08 -18.88
CA ASN A 113 0.24 -2.10 -19.48
C ASN A 113 -0.68 -1.52 -18.40
N ALA A 114 -0.34 -0.35 -17.89
CA ALA A 114 -1.04 0.31 -16.80
C ALA A 114 -1.13 1.82 -17.03
N PRO A 115 -2.15 2.50 -16.48
CA PRO A 115 -2.27 3.96 -16.57
C PRO A 115 -1.27 4.68 -15.67
N TYR A 116 -0.34 4.00 -15.00
CA TYR A 116 0.70 4.54 -14.12
C TYR A 116 1.93 3.63 -14.09
N ALA A 117 3.06 4.18 -13.65
CA ALA A 117 4.32 3.46 -13.52
C ALA A 117 4.27 2.31 -12.49
N SER A 118 4.91 1.17 -12.81
CA SER A 118 5.01 0.02 -11.89
C SER A 118 5.87 0.31 -10.66
N ILE A 119 6.91 1.15 -10.80
CA ILE A 119 7.69 1.64 -9.67
C ILE A 119 7.19 3.04 -9.31
N ARG A 120 6.64 3.17 -8.10
CA ARG A 120 6.05 4.42 -7.62
C ARG A 120 6.87 4.94 -6.46
N VAL A 121 7.66 5.96 -6.75
CA VAL A 121 8.58 6.55 -5.78
C VAL A 121 7.87 7.61 -4.97
N SER A 122 7.83 7.48 -3.66
CA SER A 122 7.30 8.51 -2.77
C SER A 122 8.34 9.60 -2.52
N TYR A 123 8.04 10.84 -2.93
CA TYR A 123 8.84 12.01 -2.63
C TYR A 123 8.46 12.59 -1.26
N HIS A 124 9.46 12.75 -0.39
CA HIS A 124 9.30 13.22 0.98
C HIS A 124 10.14 14.48 1.24
N PRO A 125 9.60 15.70 0.99
CA PRO A 125 10.34 16.96 1.11
C PRO A 125 11.04 17.20 2.47
N GLU A 126 10.54 16.61 3.57
CA GLU A 126 11.18 16.73 4.90
C GLU A 126 12.56 16.08 4.98
N GLN A 127 12.86 15.13 4.08
CA GLN A 127 14.04 14.27 4.18
C GLN A 127 14.70 13.97 2.84
N MET A 128 14.14 14.49 1.74
CA MET A 128 14.61 14.24 0.39
C MET A 128 14.72 15.57 -0.35
N GLU A 129 15.87 15.75 -1.00
CA GLU A 129 16.05 16.78 -2.01
C GLU A 129 15.49 16.29 -3.36
N LEU A 130 14.83 17.17 -4.10
CA LEU A 130 14.21 16.83 -5.38
C LEU A 130 15.24 16.45 -6.45
N ASP A 131 16.31 17.23 -6.60
CA ASP A 131 17.26 17.06 -7.72
C ASP A 131 17.99 15.71 -7.68
N PRO A 132 18.48 15.20 -6.52
CA PRO A 132 19.02 13.85 -6.44
C PRO A 132 17.99 12.77 -6.77
N LEU A 133 16.73 12.93 -6.33
CA LEU A 133 15.65 11.99 -6.66
C LEU A 133 15.40 11.97 -8.18
N VAL A 134 15.27 13.15 -8.80
CA VAL A 134 15.07 13.30 -10.25
C VAL A 134 16.19 12.60 -11.03
N LYS A 135 17.45 12.80 -10.65
CA LYS A 135 18.60 12.13 -11.30
C LYS A 135 18.48 10.60 -11.23
N LYS A 136 18.11 10.05 -10.07
CA LYS A 136 17.90 8.60 -9.90
C LYS A 136 16.74 8.09 -10.76
N VAL A 137 15.63 8.82 -10.80
CA VAL A 137 14.45 8.43 -11.60
C VAL A 137 14.77 8.44 -13.09
N LEU A 138 15.40 9.49 -13.62
CA LEU A 138 15.83 9.55 -15.02
C LEU A 138 16.79 8.40 -15.36
N ARG A 139 17.77 8.13 -14.48
CA ARG A 139 18.71 7.02 -14.66
C ARG A 139 18.01 5.66 -14.76
N MET A 140 16.96 5.44 -13.98
CA MET A 140 16.15 4.22 -14.07
C MET A 140 15.24 4.19 -15.30
N GLN A 141 14.71 5.33 -15.74
CA GLN A 141 13.96 5.43 -17.01
C GLN A 141 14.86 5.10 -18.21
N ASP A 142 16.09 5.62 -18.24
CA ASP A 142 17.10 5.32 -19.27
C ASP A 142 17.48 3.83 -19.28
N ALA A 143 17.45 3.18 -18.12
CA ALA A 143 17.64 1.73 -17.99
C ALA A 143 16.39 0.91 -18.38
N GLY A 144 15.29 1.55 -18.77
CA GLY A 144 14.08 0.91 -19.29
C GLY A 144 13.00 0.61 -18.25
N PHE A 145 13.16 1.03 -16.99
CA PHE A 145 12.16 0.81 -15.94
C PHE A 145 10.94 1.73 -16.10
N SER A 146 9.76 1.18 -15.80
CA SER A 146 8.54 1.97 -15.65
C SER A 146 8.50 2.58 -14.25
N ILE A 147 8.95 3.83 -14.13
CA ILE A 147 9.10 4.54 -12.84
C ILE A 147 8.53 5.95 -12.90
N GLY A 148 7.90 6.37 -11.80
CA GLY A 148 7.37 7.73 -11.60
C GLY A 148 7.41 8.15 -10.13
N ILE A 149 7.02 9.40 -9.85
CA ILE A 149 7.07 10.02 -8.53
C ILE A 149 5.66 10.31 -8.01
N TRP A 150 5.44 10.14 -6.71
CA TRP A 150 4.22 10.49 -6.01
C TRP A 150 4.53 11.38 -4.81
N GLY A 151 3.87 12.53 -4.73
CA GLY A 151 3.97 13.46 -3.60
C GLY A 151 2.67 13.52 -2.81
N VAL A 152 2.76 13.54 -1.48
CA VAL A 152 1.61 13.73 -0.59
C VAL A 152 1.34 15.22 -0.42
N LEU A 153 0.10 15.66 -0.60
CA LEU A 153 -0.32 17.04 -0.41
C LEU A 153 -0.54 17.36 1.08
N HIS A 154 0.51 17.22 1.89
CA HIS A 154 0.49 17.63 3.29
C HIS A 154 0.42 19.17 3.38
N PRO A 155 -0.41 19.77 4.26
CA PRO A 155 -0.58 21.22 4.33
C PRO A 155 0.73 22.02 4.43
N SER A 156 1.70 21.54 5.22
CA SER A 156 3.01 22.20 5.37
C SER A 156 3.95 22.04 4.16
N GLN A 157 3.63 21.14 3.22
CA GLN A 157 4.50 20.78 2.08
C GLN A 157 3.83 20.96 0.71
N ASP A 158 2.55 21.32 0.66
CA ASP A 158 1.75 21.39 -0.57
C ASP A 158 2.47 22.18 -1.68
N ARG A 159 2.91 23.40 -1.37
CA ARG A 159 3.63 24.26 -2.33
C ARG A 159 4.86 23.57 -2.91
N ILE A 160 5.72 22.98 -2.06
CA ILE A 160 6.96 22.31 -2.49
C ILE A 160 6.65 21.10 -3.37
N VAL A 161 5.60 20.35 -3.04
CA VAL A 161 5.18 19.16 -3.79
C VAL A 161 4.63 19.54 -5.16
N ARG A 162 3.84 20.62 -5.27
CA ARG A 162 3.36 21.13 -6.57
C ARG A 162 4.47 21.67 -7.44
N GLU A 163 5.37 22.47 -6.87
CA GLU A 163 6.55 22.97 -7.60
C GLU A 163 7.44 21.80 -8.09
N ALA A 164 7.57 20.74 -7.30
CA ALA A 164 8.28 19.53 -7.70
C ALA A 164 7.60 18.80 -8.86
N GLN A 165 6.27 18.68 -8.83
CA GLN A 165 5.49 18.09 -9.92
C GLN A 165 5.64 18.86 -11.23
N GLU A 166 5.58 20.20 -11.19
CA GLU A 166 5.78 21.05 -12.37
C GLU A 166 7.18 20.88 -12.97
N LYS A 167 8.22 20.82 -12.12
CA LYS A 167 9.60 20.57 -12.57
C LYS A 167 9.74 19.20 -13.22
N CYS A 168 9.18 18.16 -12.61
CA CYS A 168 9.22 16.79 -13.11
C CYS A 168 8.47 16.63 -14.44
N ALA A 169 7.30 17.25 -14.57
CA ALA A 169 6.49 17.20 -15.79
C ALA A 169 7.24 17.79 -17.01
N LYS A 170 7.98 18.89 -16.83
CA LYS A 170 8.77 19.55 -17.89
C LYS A 170 9.88 18.66 -18.47
N ILE A 171 10.31 17.64 -17.74
CA ILE A 171 11.39 16.72 -18.14
C ILE A 171 10.88 15.29 -18.36
N GLY A 172 9.56 15.10 -18.49
CA GLY A 172 8.96 13.81 -18.85
C GLY A 172 8.84 12.79 -17.71
N ILE A 173 8.98 13.21 -16.44
CA ILE A 173 8.73 12.34 -15.29
C ILE A 173 7.23 12.39 -14.93
N ASP A 174 6.57 11.22 -14.92
CA ASP A 174 5.21 11.08 -14.36
C ASP A 174 5.28 11.38 -12.86
N PHE A 175 4.68 12.50 -12.45
CA PHE A 175 4.57 12.90 -11.06
C PHE A 175 3.10 13.10 -10.71
N ARG A 176 2.61 12.36 -9.72
CA ARG A 176 1.21 12.41 -9.27
C ARG A 176 1.06 12.80 -7.81
N PHE A 177 -0.09 13.37 -7.49
CA PHE A 177 -0.43 13.71 -6.12
C PHE A 177 -1.13 12.55 -5.40
N LYS A 178 -0.90 12.47 -4.09
CA LYS A 178 -1.69 11.69 -3.14
C LYS A 178 -2.33 12.66 -2.15
N GLU A 179 -3.59 12.42 -1.83
CA GLU A 179 -4.26 13.10 -0.73
C GLU A 179 -3.50 12.83 0.57
N PHE A 180 -3.37 13.88 1.41
CA PHE A 180 -2.88 13.70 2.76
C PHE A 180 -3.96 13.08 3.65
N LEU A 181 -3.58 12.04 4.38
CA LEU A 181 -4.46 11.25 5.22
C LEU A 181 -3.88 11.20 6.62
N GLY A 182 -4.44 11.97 7.54
CA GLY A 182 -3.90 12.11 8.88
C GLY A 182 -4.30 13.42 9.54
N GLU A 183 -3.80 13.62 10.75
CA GLU A 183 -4.09 14.83 11.53
C GLU A 183 -2.99 15.88 11.31
N CYS A 184 -3.38 17.12 11.06
CA CYS A 184 -2.49 18.28 11.04
C CYS A 184 -3.23 19.46 11.70
N ASP A 185 -2.58 20.14 12.65
CA ASP A 185 -3.14 21.26 13.40
C ASP A 185 -4.51 20.97 14.05
N GLY A 186 -4.66 19.76 14.61
CA GLY A 186 -5.89 19.29 15.27
C GLY A 186 -7.05 18.97 14.32
N LYS A 187 -6.81 19.01 13.00
CA LYS A 187 -7.80 18.66 11.97
C LYS A 187 -7.42 17.35 11.30
N MET A 188 -8.40 16.45 11.17
CA MET A 188 -8.28 15.24 10.36
C MET A 188 -8.45 15.57 8.87
N TYR A 189 -7.48 15.18 8.05
CA TYR A 189 -7.48 15.32 6.60
C TYR A 189 -7.75 13.98 5.92
N GLY A 190 -8.50 14.04 4.82
CA GLY A 190 -8.86 12.91 3.98
C GLY A 190 -10.34 12.92 3.61
N THR A 191 -10.66 12.28 2.50
CA THR A 191 -12.04 12.10 2.04
C THR A 191 -12.52 10.72 2.45
N PHE A 192 -13.35 10.63 3.50
CA PHE A 192 -13.73 9.34 4.11
C PHE A 192 -15.18 8.97 3.85
N LYS A 193 -15.44 7.67 3.64
CA LYS A 193 -16.80 7.14 3.46
C LYS A 193 -17.57 7.01 4.78
N TYR A 194 -16.91 6.66 5.88
CA TYR A 194 -17.58 6.31 7.14
C TYR A 194 -17.28 7.34 8.23
N GLU A 195 -18.33 7.91 8.82
CA GLU A 195 -18.21 8.96 9.84
C GLU A 195 -17.59 8.43 11.13
N GLY A 196 -16.60 9.14 11.65
CA GLY A 196 -15.95 8.81 12.92
C GLY A 196 -15.03 7.58 12.90
N ALA A 197 -14.95 6.86 11.77
CA ALA A 197 -14.21 5.59 11.68
C ALA A 197 -12.70 5.72 11.95
N CYS A 198 -12.12 6.93 11.80
CA CYS A 198 -10.71 7.22 12.08
C CYS A 198 -10.50 8.15 13.29
N ASP A 199 -11.52 8.44 14.09
CA ASP A 199 -11.43 9.45 15.16
C ASP A 199 -10.51 9.01 16.31
N ARG A 200 -10.33 7.70 16.50
CA ARG A 200 -9.57 7.08 17.60
C ARG A 200 -10.11 7.43 19.00
N LYS A 201 -11.37 7.83 19.09
CA LYS A 201 -12.06 8.23 20.34
C LYS A 201 -12.98 7.16 20.91
N PHE A 202 -13.34 6.16 20.11
CA PHE A 202 -14.26 5.10 20.48
C PHE A 202 -13.93 3.82 19.71
N GLU A 203 -14.49 2.71 20.19
CA GLU A 203 -14.41 1.39 19.57
C GLU A 203 -15.80 0.79 19.59
N GLU A 204 -16.32 0.44 18.41
CA GLU A 204 -17.66 -0.12 18.25
C GLU A 204 -17.65 -1.36 17.37
N LYS A 205 -18.68 -2.20 17.56
CA LYS A 205 -18.80 -3.47 16.84
C LYS A 205 -19.59 -3.30 15.55
N VAL A 206 -18.98 -3.68 14.43
CA VAL A 206 -19.57 -3.63 13.08
C VAL A 206 -19.27 -4.91 12.30
N LEU A 207 -19.95 -5.12 11.18
CA LEU A 207 -19.56 -6.09 10.16
C LEU A 207 -18.67 -5.40 9.14
N CYS A 208 -17.49 -5.94 8.87
CA CYS A 208 -16.53 -5.36 7.93
C CYS A 208 -16.03 -6.44 6.95
N LYS A 209 -15.95 -6.09 5.67
CA LYS A 209 -15.39 -6.93 4.61
C LYS A 209 -14.37 -6.13 3.82
N THR A 210 -13.20 -6.71 3.56
CA THR A 210 -12.15 -6.10 2.75
C THR A 210 -12.24 -6.53 1.30
N THR A 211 -11.73 -5.68 0.41
CA THR A 211 -11.51 -5.96 -1.01
C THR A 211 -10.02 -6.04 -1.33
N GLU A 212 -9.19 -6.26 -0.31
CA GLU A 212 -7.74 -6.26 -0.42
C GLU A 212 -7.13 -7.51 0.21
N LEU A 213 -6.06 -8.03 -0.39
CA LEU A 213 -5.20 -9.04 0.23
C LEU A 213 -3.97 -8.33 0.82
N ILE A 214 -3.89 -8.22 2.14
CA ILE A 214 -2.81 -7.52 2.84
C ILE A 214 -1.96 -8.53 3.62
N MET A 215 -0.66 -8.54 3.35
CA MET A 215 0.31 -9.45 3.96
C MET A 215 1.41 -8.67 4.68
N GLY A 216 1.71 -9.01 5.93
CA GLY A 216 2.77 -8.39 6.75
C GLY A 216 4.09 -9.13 6.71
N GLY A 217 5.13 -8.53 7.33
CA GLY A 217 6.51 -9.01 7.32
C GLY A 217 6.70 -10.47 7.76
N GLY A 218 5.94 -10.93 8.76
CA GLY A 218 5.98 -12.33 9.25
C GLY A 218 5.08 -13.29 8.46
N GLY A 219 4.49 -12.85 7.35
CA GLY A 219 3.60 -13.63 6.51
C GLY A 219 2.13 -13.61 6.94
N GLY A 220 1.81 -12.93 8.04
CA GLY A 220 0.41 -12.77 8.48
C GLY A 220 -0.44 -12.12 7.40
N VAL A 221 -1.65 -12.63 7.21
CA VAL A 221 -2.67 -12.06 6.31
C VAL A 221 -3.65 -11.27 7.16
N TYR A 222 -3.85 -9.99 6.86
CA TYR A 222 -4.61 -9.06 7.69
C TYR A 222 -5.90 -8.61 6.99
N LYS A 223 -6.91 -8.26 7.79
CA LYS A 223 -8.20 -7.78 7.27
C LYS A 223 -8.07 -6.41 6.60
N CYS A 224 -7.20 -5.54 7.12
CA CYS A 224 -7.05 -4.17 6.68
C CYS A 224 -5.69 -3.60 7.11
N HIS A 225 -5.37 -2.36 6.70
CA HIS A 225 -4.14 -1.68 7.11
C HIS A 225 -4.12 -1.41 8.62
N SER A 226 -5.27 -1.09 9.23
CA SER A 226 -5.35 -0.88 10.69
C SER A 226 -4.85 -2.11 11.45
N ASP A 227 -5.28 -3.31 11.08
CA ASP A 227 -4.87 -4.55 11.73
C ASP A 227 -3.38 -4.81 11.58
N LEU A 228 -2.84 -4.62 10.36
CA LEU A 228 -1.41 -4.78 10.10
C LEU A 228 -0.57 -3.80 10.93
N TYR A 229 -0.92 -2.50 10.92
CA TYR A 229 -0.10 -1.47 11.54
C TYR A 229 -0.20 -1.48 13.07
N GLU A 230 -1.37 -1.81 13.62
CA GLU A 230 -1.55 -1.95 15.08
C GLU A 230 -1.17 -3.34 15.60
N GLY A 231 -0.71 -4.25 14.75
CA GLY A 231 -0.23 -5.58 15.15
C GLY A 231 -1.34 -6.49 15.69
N ARG A 232 -2.56 -6.38 15.16
CA ARG A 232 -3.68 -7.24 15.55
C ARG A 232 -3.52 -8.64 14.95
N GLU A 233 -4.25 -9.61 15.50
CA GLU A 233 -4.19 -10.99 15.04
C GLU A 233 -4.52 -11.11 13.53
N PRO A 234 -3.65 -11.76 12.74
CA PRO A 234 -3.92 -12.04 11.34
C PRO A 234 -5.01 -13.09 11.19
N VAL A 235 -5.73 -13.09 10.06
CA VAL A 235 -6.75 -14.09 9.71
C VAL A 235 -6.16 -15.36 9.10
N GLY A 236 -4.84 -15.41 8.92
CA GLY A 236 -4.12 -16.54 8.38
C GLY A 236 -2.67 -16.19 8.09
N ASN A 237 -1.93 -17.08 7.43
CA ASN A 237 -0.54 -16.84 7.06
C ASN A 237 -0.25 -17.33 5.63
N ILE A 238 0.46 -16.53 4.85
CA ILE A 238 0.79 -16.84 3.45
C ILE A 238 1.70 -18.07 3.31
N THR A 239 2.43 -18.42 4.38
CA THR A 239 3.29 -19.62 4.42
C THR A 239 2.53 -20.89 4.79
N ASP A 240 1.31 -20.79 5.34
CA ASP A 240 0.50 -21.96 5.65
C ASP A 240 0.00 -22.61 4.34
N PRO A 241 0.42 -23.85 4.01
CA PRO A 241 0.06 -24.52 2.77
C PRO A 241 -1.45 -24.76 2.60
N ALA A 242 -2.21 -24.73 3.69
CA ALA A 242 -3.66 -24.90 3.72
C ALA A 242 -4.44 -23.58 3.71
N PHE A 243 -3.78 -22.42 3.85
CA PHE A 243 -4.43 -21.12 3.86
C PHE A 243 -5.31 -20.92 2.61
N GLU A 244 -6.55 -20.48 2.85
CA GLU A 244 -7.53 -20.10 1.86
C GLU A 244 -8.04 -18.69 2.15
N LEU A 245 -8.23 -17.91 1.09
CA LEU A 245 -8.76 -16.55 1.22
C LEU A 245 -10.29 -16.61 1.32
N GLU A 246 -10.79 -16.26 2.49
CA GLU A 246 -12.23 -16.21 2.78
C GLU A 246 -12.82 -14.83 2.52
N ASP A 247 -13.78 -14.78 1.59
CA ASP A 247 -14.42 -13.55 1.11
C ASP A 247 -15.73 -13.21 1.85
N ILE A 248 -15.63 -12.95 3.16
CA ILE A 248 -16.78 -12.81 4.06
C ILE A 248 -16.78 -11.50 4.85
N TYR A 249 -17.95 -11.08 5.33
CA TYR A 249 -18.04 -10.09 6.40
C TYR A 249 -17.61 -10.73 7.71
N ARG A 250 -16.72 -10.06 8.44
CA ARG A 250 -16.28 -10.44 9.77
C ARG A 250 -16.73 -9.41 10.79
N ILE A 251 -16.89 -9.86 12.02
CA ILE A 251 -17.04 -8.94 13.15
C ILE A 251 -15.73 -8.16 13.28
N CYS A 252 -15.86 -6.83 13.38
CA CYS A 252 -14.79 -5.90 13.70
C CYS A 252 -15.21 -5.16 14.97
N ASP A 253 -14.43 -5.30 16.05
CA ASP A 253 -14.71 -4.70 17.34
C ASP A 253 -14.10 -3.30 17.52
N VAL A 254 -13.43 -2.79 16.49
CA VAL A 254 -12.59 -1.58 16.57
C VAL A 254 -13.00 -0.51 15.55
N TYR A 255 -14.28 -0.45 15.18
CA TYR A 255 -14.79 0.69 14.42
C TYR A 255 -14.57 1.98 15.22
N GLY A 256 -14.05 3.03 14.59
CA GLY A 256 -13.51 4.21 15.27
C GLY A 256 -11.98 4.24 15.31
N ARG A 257 -11.33 3.11 15.00
CA ARG A 257 -9.86 2.97 14.87
C ARG A 257 -9.43 2.39 13.52
N CYS A 258 -10.22 2.61 12.47
CA CYS A 258 -9.82 2.27 11.11
C CYS A 258 -8.57 3.09 10.72
N ASN A 259 -7.78 2.56 9.78
CA ASN A 259 -6.72 3.34 9.17
C ASN A 259 -7.34 4.18 8.02
N PRO A 260 -6.90 5.44 7.82
CA PRO A 260 -7.41 6.28 6.74
C PRO A 260 -7.29 5.64 5.35
N CYS A 261 -6.26 4.81 5.11
CA CYS A 261 -6.11 4.08 3.85
C CYS A 261 -7.24 3.07 3.58
N ASP A 262 -7.90 2.57 4.62
CA ASP A 262 -8.97 1.56 4.51
C ASP A 262 -10.29 2.19 4.08
N ILE A 263 -10.57 3.42 4.56
CA ILE A 263 -11.88 4.06 4.43
C ILE A 263 -11.91 5.29 3.52
N LYS A 264 -10.75 5.72 3.00
CA LYS A 264 -10.69 6.83 2.04
C LYS A 264 -11.43 6.48 0.76
N VAL A 265 -12.14 7.45 0.22
CA VAL A 265 -12.74 7.37 -1.11
C VAL A 265 -11.63 7.57 -2.14
N LYS A 266 -11.40 6.55 -2.96
CA LYS A 266 -10.32 6.49 -3.94
C LYS A 266 -10.84 5.94 -5.27
N THR A 267 -10.00 5.97 -6.29
CA THR A 267 -10.27 5.23 -7.52
C THR A 267 -10.04 3.73 -7.30
N ASN A 268 -10.91 2.91 -7.89
CA ASN A 268 -10.72 1.47 -7.95
C ASN A 268 -9.62 1.12 -8.99
N ARG A 269 -9.31 -0.18 -9.14
CA ARG A 269 -8.29 -0.63 -10.11
C ARG A 269 -8.59 -0.23 -11.55
N PHE A 270 -9.87 -0.05 -11.90
CA PHE A 270 -10.37 0.41 -13.21
C PHE A 270 -10.40 1.94 -13.36
N GLN A 271 -9.80 2.68 -12.43
CA GLN A 271 -9.78 4.15 -12.43
C GLN A 271 -11.15 4.81 -12.23
N GLN A 272 -12.13 4.09 -11.68
CA GLN A 272 -13.45 4.65 -11.34
C GLN A 272 -13.42 5.17 -9.90
N PHE A 273 -13.78 6.44 -9.71
CA PHE A 273 -13.86 7.08 -8.39
C PHE A 273 -15.05 6.55 -7.57
N GLY A 274 -14.97 6.62 -6.24
CA GLY A 274 -16.05 6.17 -5.34
C GLY A 274 -15.76 4.86 -4.61
N HIS A 275 -14.53 4.34 -4.64
CA HIS A 275 -14.20 3.07 -4.00
C HIS A 275 -13.57 3.26 -2.61
N THR A 276 -13.84 2.33 -1.68
CA THR A 276 -13.14 2.18 -0.40
C THR A 276 -12.61 0.76 -0.24
N SER A 277 -11.48 0.58 0.44
CA SER A 277 -10.84 -0.73 0.62
C SER A 277 -11.72 -1.72 1.36
N VAL A 278 -12.53 -1.20 2.29
CA VAL A 278 -13.48 -1.96 3.10
C VAL A 278 -14.92 -1.53 2.85
N ASP A 279 -15.83 -2.47 3.03
CA ASP A 279 -17.25 -2.24 3.18
C ASP A 279 -17.68 -2.56 4.62
N ILE A 280 -18.28 -1.59 5.29
CA ILE A 280 -18.70 -1.63 6.68
C ILE A 280 -20.23 -1.57 6.76
N LYS A 281 -20.81 -2.49 7.53
CA LYS A 281 -22.25 -2.65 7.76
C LYS A 281 -22.55 -2.69 9.25
N GLU A 282 -23.75 -2.25 9.59
CA GLU A 282 -24.29 -2.35 10.95
C GLU A 282 -24.52 -3.82 11.34
N ILE A 283 -24.38 -4.09 12.63
CA ILE A 283 -24.90 -5.32 13.24
C ILE A 283 -26.36 -5.06 13.65
N PRO A 284 -27.29 -6.01 13.45
CA PRO A 284 -28.67 -5.84 13.91
C PRO A 284 -28.74 -5.45 15.40
N GLY A 285 -29.34 -4.29 15.68
CA GLY A 285 -29.44 -3.73 17.05
C GLY A 285 -28.14 -3.11 17.61
N GLY A 286 -27.09 -2.98 16.80
CA GLY A 286 -25.79 -2.44 17.19
C GLY A 286 -25.58 -0.96 16.84
N PHE A 287 -24.32 -0.55 16.82
CA PHE A 287 -23.90 0.80 16.45
C PHE A 287 -24.35 1.16 15.02
N LYS A 288 -24.87 2.39 14.86
CA LYS A 288 -25.33 2.89 13.56
C LYS A 288 -24.17 3.48 12.76
N VAL A 289 -23.93 2.92 11.59
CA VAL A 289 -22.82 3.33 10.71
C VAL A 289 -23.33 4.36 9.72
N LYS A 290 -22.85 5.60 9.85
CA LYS A 290 -23.23 6.69 8.93
C LYS A 290 -22.24 6.79 7.77
N SER A 291 -22.74 6.61 6.54
CA SER A 291 -21.99 6.90 5.32
C SER A 291 -22.03 8.40 5.02
N LEU A 292 -20.87 9.00 4.79
CA LEU A 292 -20.69 10.41 4.41
C LEU A 292 -20.80 10.64 2.91
N CYS A 293 -20.77 9.57 2.11
CA CYS A 293 -20.91 9.63 0.66
C CYS A 293 -22.03 8.69 0.21
N GLU A 294 -22.92 9.19 -0.64
CA GLU A 294 -23.75 8.35 -1.50
C GLU A 294 -22.88 7.93 -2.68
N ILE A 295 -22.32 6.73 -2.59
CA ILE A 295 -21.54 6.16 -3.68
C ILE A 295 -22.55 5.47 -4.58
N SER A 296 -22.75 6.03 -5.78
CA SER A 296 -23.57 5.49 -6.87
C SER A 296 -22.98 4.23 -7.48
#